data_AF-A0A6H9RVH1-F1
#
_entry.id   AF-A0A6H9RVH1-F1
#
_cell.length_a   1.000
_cell.length_b   1.000
_cell.length_c   1.000
_cell.angle_alpha   90.00
_cell.angle_beta   90.00
_cell.angle_gamma   90.00
#
_symmetry.space_group_name_H-M   'P 1'
#
loop_
_entity.id
_entity.type
_entity.pdbx_description
1 polymer ?
#
loop_
_entity_poly.entity_id
_entity_poly.type
_entity_poly.pdbx_seq_one_letter_code
_entity_poly.pdbx_strand_id
1 'polypeptide(L)'
;DGTLLSKETLAQSMNSVRHLGVASDGTIVSGQQFMGAAHESSELLAIKRPGQPFQAFPVPEEQLQAMGHYTASVAVHSDLRLVALTAPRGNRFFIWDLDSGEVRLDAPLPDCAGVGAVADGFVVTSGQGRCRYYDCRQTQLVAKPLDLP
;
A
#
# COMPACT_ATOMS: atom_id res chain seq x y z
N ASP A 1 7.17 0.42 -29.54
CA ASP A 1 8.37 -0.36 -29.96
C ASP A 1 8.86 -1.33 -28.86
N GLY A 2 8.39 -1.21 -27.62
CA GLY A 2 8.82 -2.09 -26.52
C GLY A 2 10.15 -1.66 -25.90
N THR A 3 10.57 -0.41 -26.14
CA THR A 3 11.81 0.13 -25.62
C THR A 3 11.79 0.18 -24.09
N LEU A 4 12.82 -0.38 -23.46
CA LEU A 4 13.02 -0.30 -22.02
C LEU A 4 13.40 1.14 -21.65
N LEU A 5 12.48 1.85 -20.98
CA LEU A 5 12.71 3.24 -20.57
C LEU A 5 13.49 3.34 -19.26
N SER A 6 13.25 2.43 -18.32
CA SER A 6 13.94 2.40 -17.04
C SER A 6 13.87 1.02 -16.40
N LYS A 7 14.87 0.69 -15.59
CA LYS A 7 14.91 -0.52 -14.76
C LYS A 7 15.36 -0.13 -13.36
N GLU A 8 14.59 -0.56 -12.37
CA GLU A 8 14.85 -0.28 -10.96
C GLU A 8 15.08 -1.58 -10.19
N THR A 9 15.72 -1.50 -9.03
CA THR A 9 15.99 -2.67 -8.17
C THR A 9 15.95 -2.23 -6.71
N LEU A 10 15.43 -3.09 -5.84
CA LEU A 10 15.43 -2.88 -4.40
C LEU A 10 16.82 -3.17 -3.83
N ALA A 11 17.22 -2.48 -2.75
CA ALA A 11 18.53 -2.69 -2.13
C ALA A 11 18.67 -4.10 -1.50
N GLN A 12 17.56 -4.66 -1.00
CA GLN A 12 17.53 -5.97 -0.35
C GLN A 12 17.20 -7.08 -1.35
N SER A 13 18.13 -8.01 -1.56
CA SER A 13 18.01 -9.08 -2.57
C SER A 13 16.88 -10.08 -2.31
N MET A 14 16.52 -10.29 -1.04
CA MET A 14 15.40 -11.16 -0.64
C MET A 14 14.05 -10.42 -0.60
N ASN A 15 14.02 -9.17 -1.08
CA ASN A 15 12.81 -8.35 -1.12
C ASN A 15 12.26 -8.30 -2.55
N SER A 16 11.05 -8.81 -2.74
CA SER A 16 10.40 -8.97 -4.04
C SER A 16 9.23 -8.00 -4.19
N VAL A 17 9.17 -7.28 -5.31
CA VAL A 17 7.98 -6.48 -5.68
C VAL A 17 6.85 -7.43 -6.06
N ARG A 18 5.67 -7.23 -5.48
CA ARG A 18 4.48 -8.08 -5.66
C ARG A 18 3.29 -7.34 -6.26
N HIS A 19 3.17 -6.06 -5.95
CA HIS A 19 2.04 -5.22 -6.35
C HIS A 19 2.54 -3.83 -6.75
N LEU A 20 1.80 -3.17 -7.64
CA LEU A 20 2.08 -1.81 -8.09
C LEU A 20 0.77 -1.01 -8.13
N GLY A 21 0.83 0.23 -7.67
CA GLY A 21 -0.17 1.27 -7.88
C GLY A 21 0.47 2.43 -8.62
N VAL A 22 -0.25 3.00 -9.60
CA VAL A 22 0.26 4.10 -10.42
C VAL A 22 -0.71 5.28 -10.33
N ALA A 23 -0.22 6.45 -9.94
CA ALA A 23 -0.95 7.70 -9.96
C ALA A 23 -1.06 8.26 -11.39
N SER A 24 -2.01 9.17 -11.61
CA SER A 24 -2.21 9.87 -12.89
C SER A 24 -1.00 10.71 -13.32
N ASP A 25 -0.19 11.19 -12.37
CA ASP A 25 1.05 11.94 -12.63
C ASP A 25 2.24 11.05 -13.02
N GLY A 26 2.06 9.72 -13.01
CA GLY A 26 3.14 8.75 -13.27
C GLY A 26 3.94 8.34 -12.03
N THR A 27 3.55 8.77 -10.83
CA THR A 27 4.10 8.26 -9.56
C THR A 27 3.73 6.79 -9.41
N ILE A 28 4.72 5.95 -9.16
CA ILE A 28 4.56 4.51 -8.95
C ILE A 28 4.81 4.22 -7.47
N VAL A 29 3.93 3.43 -6.86
CA VAL A 29 4.17 2.83 -5.54
C VAL A 29 4.13 1.31 -5.68
N SER A 30 5.11 0.63 -5.10
CA SER A 30 5.15 -0.84 -5.03
C SER A 30 4.85 -1.34 -3.62
N GLY A 31 4.20 -2.50 -3.56
CA GLY A 31 4.10 -3.37 -2.39
C GLY A 31 5.05 -4.56 -2.52
N GLN A 32 5.65 -4.97 -1.42
CA GLN A 32 6.77 -5.92 -1.38
C GLN A 32 6.47 -7.14 -0.50
N GLN A 33 7.25 -8.20 -0.71
CA GLN A 33 7.39 -9.34 0.18
C GLN A 33 8.86 -9.62 0.45
N PHE A 34 9.23 -9.61 1.72
CA PHE A 34 10.57 -9.96 2.18
C PHE A 34 10.62 -11.42 2.64
N MET A 35 11.63 -12.16 2.16
CA MET A 35 11.82 -13.60 2.44
C MET A 35 13.15 -13.89 3.15
N GLY A 36 13.79 -12.89 3.76
CA GLY A 36 14.97 -13.07 4.61
C GLY A 36 14.65 -13.63 5.99
N ALA A 37 15.60 -13.54 6.91
CA ALA A 37 15.42 -14.06 8.25
C ALA A 37 14.35 -13.27 9.03
N ALA A 38 13.63 -13.93 9.94
CA ALA A 38 12.50 -13.30 10.65
C ALA A 38 12.88 -12.10 11.54
N HIS A 39 14.16 -11.98 11.91
CA HIS A 39 14.68 -10.86 12.71
C HIS A 39 15.27 -9.72 11.88
N GLU A 40 15.41 -9.92 10.55
CA GLU A 40 15.83 -8.88 9.63
C GLU A 40 14.62 -8.05 9.19
N SER A 41 14.80 -6.76 8.96
CA SER A 41 13.77 -5.88 8.40
C SER A 41 14.14 -5.45 6.99
N SER A 42 13.13 -5.19 6.17
CA SER A 42 13.28 -4.57 4.85
C SER A 42 12.04 -3.73 4.54
N GLU A 43 12.22 -2.68 3.76
CA GLU A 43 11.18 -1.76 3.35
C GLU A 43 10.12 -2.48 2.53
N LEU A 44 8.87 -2.41 2.98
CA LEU A 44 7.78 -3.14 2.35
C LEU A 44 6.95 -2.30 1.37
N LEU A 45 7.30 -1.02 1.24
CA LEU A 45 6.79 -0.07 0.25
C LEU A 45 7.96 0.70 -0.37
N ALA A 46 7.86 0.96 -1.67
CA ALA A 46 8.77 1.85 -2.37
C ALA A 46 8.01 2.74 -3.34
N ILE A 47 8.55 3.91 -3.63
CA ILE A 47 7.95 4.95 -4.46
C ILE A 47 8.95 5.43 -5.51
N LYS A 48 8.46 5.67 -6.72
CA LYS A 48 9.19 6.35 -7.80
C LYS A 48 8.30 7.45 -8.36
N ARG A 49 8.76 8.70 -8.24
CA ARG A 49 8.14 9.84 -8.92
C ARG A 49 8.75 10.02 -10.32
N PRO A 50 8.05 10.66 -11.27
CA PRO A 50 8.62 10.96 -12.58
C PRO A 50 9.97 11.68 -12.47
N GLY A 51 11.00 11.14 -13.15
CA GLY A 51 12.35 11.69 -13.13
C GLY A 51 13.12 11.53 -11.81
N GLN A 52 12.54 10.90 -10.79
CA GLN A 52 13.19 10.63 -9.51
C GLN A 52 13.61 9.15 -9.37
N PRO A 53 14.56 8.85 -8.48
CA PRO A 53 14.94 7.47 -8.16
C PRO A 53 13.77 6.66 -7.58
N PHE A 54 13.83 5.34 -7.75
CA PHE A 54 13.03 4.43 -6.95
C PHE A 54 13.63 4.30 -5.55
N GLN A 55 12.85 4.62 -4.53
CA GLN A 55 13.31 4.69 -3.15
C GLN A 55 12.25 4.14 -2.20
N ALA A 56 12.65 3.83 -0.96
CA ALA A 56 11.70 3.44 0.08
C ALA A 56 10.61 4.52 0.29
N PHE A 57 9.37 4.07 0.47
CA PHE A 57 8.30 4.94 0.96
C PHE A 57 8.46 5.10 2.48
N PRO A 58 8.28 6.30 3.04
CA PRO A 58 8.47 6.55 4.48
C PRO A 58 7.37 5.90 5.31
N VAL A 59 7.58 4.64 5.71
CA VAL A 59 6.70 3.89 6.60
C VAL A 59 7.28 3.94 8.02
N PRO A 60 6.49 4.35 9.04
CA PRO A 60 6.89 4.22 10.44
C PRO A 60 7.28 2.79 10.83
N GLU A 61 8.33 2.64 11.63
CA GLU A 61 8.88 1.32 12.02
C GLU A 61 7.83 0.40 12.64
N GLU A 62 6.96 0.90 13.52
CA GLU A 62 5.88 0.11 14.13
C GLU A 62 4.93 -0.49 13.06
N GLN A 63 4.59 0.30 12.04
CA GLN A 63 3.73 -0.15 10.95
C GLN A 63 4.45 -1.15 10.05
N LEU A 64 5.74 -0.92 9.77
CA LEU A 64 6.57 -1.84 9.00
C LEU A 64 6.66 -3.21 9.68
N GLN A 65 6.90 -3.23 10.99
CA GLN A 65 6.94 -4.46 11.79
C GLN A 65 5.58 -5.16 11.80
N ALA A 66 4.49 -4.41 11.93
CA ALA A 66 3.14 -4.95 11.91
C ALA A 66 2.79 -5.65 10.57
N MET A 67 3.48 -5.37 9.47
CA MET A 67 3.22 -6.03 8.19
C MET A 67 3.71 -7.49 8.14
N GLY A 68 4.63 -7.89 9.02
CA GLY A 68 5.13 -9.27 9.06
C GLY A 68 5.77 -9.74 7.75
N HIS A 69 6.56 -8.87 7.12
CA HIS A 69 7.30 -9.12 5.87
C HIS A 69 6.44 -9.36 4.62
N TYR A 70 5.14 -9.02 4.65
CA TYR A 70 4.26 -9.25 3.52
C TYR A 70 3.16 -8.21 3.36
N THR A 71 3.00 -7.74 2.13
CA THR A 71 1.91 -6.87 1.70
C THR A 71 1.13 -7.56 0.58
N ALA A 72 -0.21 -7.48 0.64
CA ALA A 72 -1.08 -8.24 -0.26
C ALA A 72 -1.70 -7.40 -1.39
N SER A 73 -1.72 -6.07 -1.23
CA SER A 73 -2.26 -5.16 -2.23
C SER A 73 -1.83 -3.74 -1.92
N VAL A 74 -1.65 -2.94 -2.96
CA VAL A 74 -1.40 -1.50 -2.87
C VAL A 74 -2.28 -0.78 -3.89
N ALA A 75 -2.85 0.35 -3.50
CA ALA A 75 -3.62 1.22 -4.38
C ALA A 75 -3.22 2.67 -4.16
N VAL A 76 -3.22 3.45 -5.24
CA VAL A 76 -2.97 4.89 -5.20
C VAL A 76 -4.25 5.62 -5.59
N HIS A 77 -4.64 6.61 -4.80
CA HIS A 77 -5.70 7.54 -5.13
C HIS A 77 -5.07 8.86 -5.58
N SER A 78 -5.12 9.13 -6.88
CA SER A 78 -4.44 10.28 -7.48
C SER A 78 -4.97 11.62 -6.97
N ASP A 79 -6.29 11.82 -6.96
CA ASP A 79 -6.87 13.14 -6.64
C ASP A 79 -6.72 13.52 -5.17
N LEU A 80 -6.84 12.54 -4.27
CA LEU A 80 -6.67 12.74 -2.82
C LEU A 80 -5.21 12.68 -2.37
N ARG A 81 -4.27 12.34 -3.28
CA ARG A 81 -2.85 12.11 -2.96
C ARG A 81 -2.67 11.10 -1.81
N LEU A 82 -3.31 9.94 -1.92
CA LEU A 82 -3.22 8.89 -0.90
C LEU A 82 -2.68 7.58 -1.47
N VAL A 83 -2.01 6.81 -0.63
CA VAL A 83 -1.67 5.41 -0.88
C VAL A 83 -2.29 4.54 0.20
N ALA A 84 -2.89 3.42 -0.19
CA ALA A 84 -3.47 2.44 0.70
C ALA A 84 -2.82 1.07 0.51
N LEU A 85 -2.68 0.31 1.60
CA LEU A 85 -2.03 -0.99 1.58
C LEU A 85 -2.65 -1.97 2.58
N THR A 86 -2.74 -3.24 2.18
CA THR A 86 -3.16 -4.35 3.04
C THR A 86 -1.98 -5.20 3.46
N ALA A 87 -1.93 -5.53 4.75
CA ALA A 87 -0.93 -6.42 5.35
C ALA A 87 -1.62 -7.55 6.15
N PRO A 88 -1.99 -8.66 5.48
CA PRO A 88 -2.84 -9.69 6.08
C PRO A 88 -2.20 -10.42 7.26
N ARG A 89 -0.88 -10.60 7.26
CA ARG A 89 -0.18 -11.28 8.37
C ARG A 89 -0.33 -10.51 9.69
N GLY A 90 -0.36 -9.18 9.60
CA GLY A 90 -0.64 -8.29 10.72
C GLY A 90 -2.12 -8.02 10.96
N ASN A 91 -3.01 -8.48 10.07
CA ASN A 91 -4.42 -8.06 10.04
C ASN A 91 -4.55 -6.53 10.02
N ARG A 92 -3.73 -5.84 9.23
CA ARG A 92 -3.70 -4.37 9.15
C ARG A 92 -4.10 -3.85 7.78
N PHE A 93 -4.72 -2.68 7.79
CA PHE A 93 -4.97 -1.85 6.63
C PHE A 93 -4.46 -0.43 6.92
N PHE A 94 -3.66 0.10 6.01
CA PHE A 94 -3.00 1.38 6.17
C PHE A 94 -3.40 2.34 5.05
N ILE A 95 -3.44 3.63 5.38
CA ILE A 95 -3.52 4.73 4.42
C ILE A 95 -2.51 5.79 4.84
N TRP A 96 -1.70 6.25 3.89
CA TRP A 96 -0.78 7.37 4.06
C TRP A 96 -1.06 8.46 3.05
N ASP A 97 -0.71 9.69 3.41
CA ASP A 97 -0.47 10.75 2.44
C ASP A 97 0.68 10.34 1.52
N LEU A 98 0.45 10.41 0.20
CA LEU A 98 1.38 9.95 -0.82
C LEU A 98 2.62 10.85 -0.92
N ASP A 99 2.49 12.12 -0.56
CA ASP A 99 3.55 13.12 -0.74
C ASP A 99 4.42 13.26 0.50
N SER A 100 3.79 13.40 1.67
CA SER A 100 4.48 13.58 2.95
C SER A 100 4.82 12.26 3.64
N GLY A 101 4.08 11.18 3.35
CA GLY A 101 4.17 9.93 4.11
C GLY A 101 3.42 9.96 5.44
N GLU A 102 2.69 11.03 5.74
CA GLU A 102 1.93 11.13 6.98
C GLU A 102 0.86 10.03 7.07
N VAL A 103 0.75 9.42 8.25
CA VAL A 103 -0.24 8.38 8.51
C VAL A 103 -1.63 9.00 8.54
N ARG A 104 -2.52 8.52 7.66
CA ARG A 104 -3.93 8.90 7.64
C ARG A 104 -4.82 7.84 8.28
N LEU A 105 -4.44 6.57 8.16
CA LEU A 105 -5.12 5.45 8.79
C LEU A 105 -4.14 4.34 9.12
N ASP A 106 -4.31 3.77 10.30
CA ASP A 106 -3.81 2.44 10.64
C ASP A 106 -4.92 1.69 11.37
N ALA A 107 -5.55 0.74 10.68
CA ALA A 107 -6.77 0.08 11.14
C ALA A 107 -6.63 -1.44 11.21
N PRO A 108 -7.22 -2.10 12.22
CA PRO A 108 -7.36 -3.54 12.22
C PRO A 108 -8.36 -3.97 11.14
N LEU A 109 -7.91 -4.86 10.26
CA LEU A 109 -8.73 -5.51 9.25
C LEU A 109 -8.31 -6.98 9.12
N PRO A 110 -8.97 -7.88 9.87
CA PRO A 110 -8.69 -9.30 9.80
C PRO A 110 -8.86 -9.86 8.40
N ASP A 111 -7.91 -10.68 7.97
CA ASP A 111 -7.94 -11.39 6.70
C ASP A 111 -8.10 -10.44 5.49
N CYS A 112 -7.47 -9.27 5.56
CA CYS A 112 -7.51 -8.27 4.49
C CYS A 112 -6.84 -8.79 3.20
N ALA A 113 -7.44 -8.50 2.05
CA ALA A 113 -6.98 -8.98 0.75
C ALA A 113 -6.65 -7.81 -0.19
N GLY A 114 -7.45 -7.58 -1.23
CA GLY A 114 -7.27 -6.50 -2.18
C GLY A 114 -7.75 -5.15 -1.66
N VAL A 115 -7.09 -4.06 -2.07
CA VAL A 115 -7.58 -2.68 -1.96
C VAL A 115 -7.66 -2.04 -3.35
N GLY A 116 -8.71 -1.23 -3.58
CA GLY A 116 -8.88 -0.43 -4.77
C GLY A 116 -9.27 1.01 -4.43
N ALA A 117 -8.73 1.97 -5.18
CA ALA A 117 -9.16 3.36 -5.10
C ALA A 117 -10.53 3.54 -5.79
N VAL A 118 -11.39 4.33 -5.17
CA VAL A 118 -12.69 4.78 -5.69
C VAL A 118 -12.78 6.29 -5.51
N ALA A 119 -13.77 6.95 -6.13
CA ALA A 119 -13.85 8.43 -6.24
C ALA A 119 -13.60 9.22 -4.95
N ASP A 120 -13.97 8.64 -3.81
CA ASP A 120 -13.99 9.32 -2.51
C ASP A 120 -13.03 8.64 -1.49
N GLY A 121 -12.27 7.62 -1.90
CA GLY A 121 -11.37 6.90 -1.00
C GLY A 121 -11.04 5.48 -1.46
N PHE A 122 -11.21 4.50 -0.56
CA PHE A 122 -10.78 3.12 -0.84
C PHE A 122 -11.85 2.10 -0.50
N VAL A 123 -11.90 1.04 -1.29
CA VAL A 123 -12.61 -0.20 -0.97
C VAL A 123 -11.60 -1.30 -0.69
N VAL A 124 -11.78 -2.00 0.43
CA VAL A 124 -10.90 -3.09 0.86
C VAL A 124 -11.71 -4.36 1.03
N THR A 125 -11.19 -5.46 0.50
CA THR A 125 -11.79 -6.79 0.58
C THR A 125 -11.18 -7.61 1.70
N SER A 126 -11.87 -8.65 2.15
CA SER A 126 -11.30 -9.70 3.00
C SER A 126 -11.60 -11.10 2.47
N GLY A 127 -10.79 -12.09 2.86
CA GLY A 127 -10.98 -13.50 2.49
C GLY A 127 -12.30 -14.11 2.99
N GLN A 128 -12.98 -13.44 3.93
CA GLN A 128 -14.33 -13.78 4.40
C GLN A 128 -15.46 -13.29 3.47
N GLY A 129 -15.15 -12.78 2.28
CA GLY A 129 -16.14 -12.29 1.32
C GLY A 129 -16.80 -10.96 1.72
N ARG A 130 -16.12 -10.16 2.57
CA ARG A 130 -16.62 -8.86 3.02
C ARG A 130 -15.86 -7.72 2.34
N CYS A 131 -16.55 -6.60 2.13
CA CYS A 131 -15.94 -5.37 1.66
C CYS A 131 -16.18 -4.23 2.66
N ARG A 132 -15.16 -3.38 2.84
CA ARG A 132 -15.25 -2.15 3.64
C ARG A 132 -14.88 -0.96 2.77
N TYR A 133 -15.68 0.08 2.83
CA TYR A 133 -15.43 1.37 2.22
C TYR A 133 -14.88 2.35 3.26
N TYR A 134 -13.85 3.11 2.87
CA TYR A 134 -13.25 4.19 3.64
C TYR A 134 -13.38 5.49 2.86
N ASP A 135 -14.24 6.38 3.34
CA ASP A 135 -14.41 7.74 2.82
C ASP A 135 -13.26 8.62 3.29
N CYS A 136 -12.35 8.93 2.39
CA CYS A 136 -11.08 9.61 2.67
C CYS A 136 -11.17 11.13 2.60
N ARG A 137 -12.37 11.68 2.30
CA ARG A 137 -12.62 13.12 2.40
C ARG A 137 -12.90 13.56 3.85
N GLN A 138 -13.15 12.61 4.73
CA GLN A 138 -13.41 12.86 6.14
C GLN A 138 -12.09 13.04 6.92
N THR A 139 -12.13 13.84 7.98
CA THR A 139 -10.97 14.00 8.88
C THR A 139 -10.67 12.68 9.60
N GLN A 140 -11.72 12.01 10.07
CA GLN A 140 -11.63 10.70 10.71
C GLN A 140 -12.09 9.63 9.73
N LEU A 141 -11.23 8.65 9.48
CA LEU A 141 -11.52 7.57 8.54
C LEU A 141 -12.17 6.40 9.28
N VAL A 142 -13.45 6.17 9.00
CA VAL A 142 -14.24 5.08 9.60
C VAL A 142 -14.68 4.12 8.51
N ALA A 143 -14.51 2.83 8.78
CA ALA A 143 -14.92 1.78 7.86
C ALA A 143 -16.45 1.67 7.79
N LYS A 144 -16.99 1.68 6.58
CA LYS A 144 -18.41 1.40 6.29
C LYS A 144 -18.50 0.04 5.60
N PRO A 145 -19.30 -0.93 6.10
CA PRO A 145 -19.60 -2.13 5.35
C PRO A 145 -20.18 -1.77 3.98
N LEU A 146 -19.76 -2.47 2.94
CA LEU A 146 -20.43 -2.42 1.65
C LEU A 146 -21.43 -3.56 1.58
N ASP A 147 -22.67 -3.22 1.26
CA ASP A 147 -23.67 -4.21 0.89
C ASP A 147 -23.30 -4.74 -0.51
N LEU A 148 -22.82 -5.97 -0.53
CA LEU A 148 -22.60 -6.71 -1.77
C LEU A 148 -23.93 -7.37 -2.18
N PRO A 149 -24.24 -7.41 -3.48
CA PRO A 149 -25.47 -8.05 -3.98
C PRO A 149 -25.57 -9.54 -3.64
#